data_AF-A0A1H3QPA6-F1
#
_entry.id   AF-A0A1H3QPA6-F1
#
_cell.length_a   1.000
_cell.length_b   1.000
_cell.length_c   1.000
_cell.angle_alpha   90.00
_cell.angle_beta   90.00
_cell.angle_gamma   90.00
#
_symmetry.space_group_name_H-M   'P 1'
#
loop_
_entity.id
_entity.type
_entity.pdbx_description
1 polymer ?
#
loop_
_entity_poly.entity_id
_entity_poly.type
_entity_poly.pdbx_seq_one_letter_code
_entity_poly.pdbx_strand_id
1 'polypeptide(L)' 'MATKSILKNIYIKDKKNGRSLVFSLEAAKDKKAKPIKMTKTVKEIRADQIGELFGEK' A
#
# COMPACT_ATOMS: atom_id res chain seq x y z
N MET A 1 -1.69 -13.59 2.65
CA MET A 1 -0.52 -13.13 3.42
C MET A 1 0.05 -11.89 2.74
N ALA A 2 -0.33 -10.69 3.22
CA ALA A 2 0.04 -9.41 2.62
C ALA A 2 1.32 -8.83 3.25
N THR A 3 2.40 -9.62 3.27
CA THR A 3 3.71 -9.19 3.83
C THR A 3 4.87 -9.20 2.84
N LYS A 4 4.63 -9.58 1.59
CA LYS A 4 5.66 -9.52 0.55
C LYS A 4 5.46 -8.42 -0.48
N SER A 5 4.44 -7.55 -0.39
CA SER A 5 4.21 -6.54 -1.43
C SER A 5 5.12 -5.31 -1.32
N ILE A 6 5.50 -4.90 -0.10
CA ILE A 6 6.33 -3.70 0.11
C ILE A 6 7.77 -3.87 -0.41
N LEU A 7 8.33 -5.09 -0.35
CA LEU A 7 9.69 -5.40 -0.81
C LEU A 7 9.74 -6.03 -2.21
N LYS A 8 8.60 -6.15 -2.90
CA LYS A 8 8.59 -6.75 -4.24
C LYS A 8 8.90 -5.71 -5.29
N ASN A 9 9.93 -5.99 -6.09
CA ASN A 9 10.19 -5.22 -7.30
C ASN A 9 8.99 -5.31 -8.24
N ILE A 10 8.41 -4.16 -8.58
CA ILE A 10 7.31 -4.04 -9.54
C ILE A 10 7.94 -3.90 -10.94
N TYR A 11 8.03 -5.00 -11.67
CA TYR A 11 8.51 -5.00 -13.05
C TYR A 11 7.37 -4.69 -14.02
N ILE A 12 7.34 -3.47 -14.56
CA ILE A 12 6.35 -3.08 -15.57
C ILE A 12 6.97 -3.28 -16.95
N LYS A 13 6.65 -4.41 -17.59
CA LYS A 13 7.14 -4.74 -18.94
C LYS A 13 6.34 -4.08 -20.07
N ASP A 14 5.07 -3.79 -19.81
CA ASP A 14 4.16 -3.21 -20.80
C ASP A 14 4.15 -1.68 -20.73
N LYS A 15 4.42 -1.03 -21.86
CA LYS A 15 4.48 0.43 -21.99
C LYS A 15 3.16 1.13 -21.64
N LYS A 16 2.02 0.51 -21.94
CA LYS A 16 0.69 1.04 -21.61
C LYS A 16 0.50 1.10 -20.10
N ASN A 17 0.90 0.05 -19.39
CA ASN A 17 0.79 -0.01 -17.93
C ASN A 17 1.73 1.01 -17.27
N GLY A 18 2.93 1.20 -17.81
CA GLY A 18 3.86 2.22 -17.31
C GLY A 18 3.29 3.64 -17.44
N ARG A 19 2.74 3.98 -18.61
CA ARG A 19 2.07 5.26 -18.83
C ARG A 19 0.88 5.47 -17.91
N SER A 20 0.05 4.44 -17.74
CA SER A 20 -1.11 4.50 -16.85
C SER A 20 -0.71 4.73 -15.39
N LEU A 21 0.39 4.14 -14.95
CA LEU A 21 0.90 4.34 -13.59
C LEU A 21 1.34 5.80 -13.40
N VAL A 22 2.18 6.32 -14.29
CA VAL A 22 2.68 7.71 -14.21
C VAL A 22 1.52 8.69 -14.20
N PHE A 23 0.58 8.55 -15.14
CA PHE A 23 -0.61 9.40 -15.19
C PHE A 23 -1.44 9.34 -13.91
N SER A 24 -1.60 8.16 -13.32
CA SER A 24 -2.35 8.00 -12.07
C SER A 24 -1.64 8.67 -10.89
N LEU A 25 -0.31 8.61 -10.84
CA LEU A 25 0.49 9.26 -9.81
C LEU A 25 0.41 10.79 -9.92
N GLU A 26 0.55 11.33 -11.13
CA GLU A 26 0.40 12.76 -11.41
C GLU A 26 -1.00 13.24 -11.02
N ALA A 27 -2.04 12.52 -11.45
CA ALA A 27 -3.42 12.84 -11.11
C ALA A 27 -3.74 12.67 -9.62
N ALA A 28 -2.92 11.95 -8.85
CA ALA A 28 -3.09 11.76 -7.41
C ALA A 28 -2.32 12.79 -6.58
N LYS A 29 -1.27 13.42 -7.13
CA LYS A 29 -0.42 14.40 -6.43
C LYS A 29 -1.22 15.51 -5.77
N ASP A 30 -2.22 16.03 -6.46
CA ASP A 30 -3.05 17.14 -5.97
C ASP A 30 -4.32 16.69 -5.25
N LYS A 31 -4.54 15.37 -5.10
CA LYS A 31 -5.72 14.82 -4.42
C LYS A 31 -5.41 14.60 -2.94
N LYS A 32 -6.17 15.29 -2.08
CA LYS A 32 -6.15 15.03 -0.63
C LYS A 32 -6.67 13.63 -0.34
N ALA A 33 -6.09 13.00 0.68
CA ALA A 33 -6.56 11.71 1.18
C ALA A 33 -8.06 11.81 1.48
N LYS A 34 -8.86 10.93 0.88
CA LYS A 34 -10.30 10.89 1.16
C LYS A 34 -10.50 10.36 2.58
N PRO A 35 -11.34 10.99 3.41
CA PRO A 35 -11.71 10.41 4.69
C PRO A 35 -12.51 9.14 4.44
N ILE A 36 -11.90 7.98 4.73
CA ILE A 36 -12.54 6.68 4.57
C ILE A 36 -13.21 6.35 5.91
N LYS A 37 -14.53 6.12 5.91
CA LYS A 37 -15.19 5.52 7.07
C LYS A 37 -14.80 4.05 7.12
N MET A 38 -13.99 3.68 8.11
CA MET A 38 -13.59 2.30 8.32
C MET A 38 -14.82 1.48 8.72
N THR A 39 -15.22 0.54 7.86
CA THR A 39 -16.41 -0.31 8.08
C THR A 39 -16.11 -1.53 8.97
N LYS A 40 -14.83 -1.76 9.28
CA LYS A 40 -14.35 -2.86 10.14
C LYS A 40 -13.48 -2.31 11.25
N THR A 41 -13.41 -3.04 12.36
CA THR A 41 -12.51 -2.73 13.48
C THR A 41 -11.06 -2.69 12.97
N VAL A 42 -10.46 -1.50 13.04
CA VAL A 42 -9.05 -1.27 12.72
C VAL A 42 -8.29 -1.07 14.03
N LYS A 43 -7.15 -1.76 14.16
CA LYS A 43 -6.18 -1.53 15.23
C LYS A 43 -4.94 -0.90 14.59
N GLU A 44 -4.54 0.24 15.09
CA GLU A 44 -3.25 0.83 14.74
C GLU A 44 -2.14 0.02 15.42
N ILE A 45 -1.10 -0.32 14.66
CA ILE A 45 -0.03 -1.20 15.12
C ILE A 45 1.29 -0.47 14.89
N ARG A 46 2.07 -0.34 15.96
CA ARG A 46 3.39 0.29 15.93
C ARG A 46 4.46 -0.75 15.60
N ALA A 47 5.64 -0.29 15.19
CA ALA A 47 6.71 -1.15 14.67
C ALA A 47 7.13 -2.28 15.64
N ASP A 48 7.14 -1.98 16.94
CA ASP A 48 7.38 -2.90 18.05
C ASP A 48 6.32 -4.00 18.19
N GLN A 49 5.09 -3.72 17.74
CA GLN A 49 3.95 -4.64 17.82
C GLN A 49 3.74 -5.47 16.53
N ILE A 50 4.56 -5.23 15.50
CA ILE A 50 4.45 -5.95 14.22
C ILE A 50 4.79 -7.43 14.41
N GLY A 51 5.78 -7.77 15.25
CA GLY A 51 6.18 -9.17 15.51
C GLY A 51 5.04 -10.04 16.05
N GLU A 52 4.18 -9.46 16.90
CA GLU A 52 3.01 -10.15 17.48
C GLU A 52 2.00 -10.59 16.41
N LEU A 53 1.89 -9.85 15.30
CA LEU A 53 0.99 -10.22 14.20
C LEU A 53 1.51 -11.41 13.39
N PHE A 54 2.82 -11.58 13.34
CA PHE A 54 3.47 -12.60 12.53
C PHE A 54 3.90 -13.82 13.33
N GLY A 55 3.67 -13.82 14.64
CA GLY A 55 3.97 -14.95 15.52
C GLY A 55 5.46 -15.16 15.74
N GLU A 56 6.28 -14.13 15.51
CA GLU A 56 7.68 -14.15 15.92
C GLU A 56 7.74 -13.93 17.44
N LYS A 57 8.31 -14.90 18.16
CA LYS A 57 8.66 -14.81 19.58
C LYS A 57 9.92 -13.97 19.76
#